data_AF-A0A7C2KY53-F1
#
_entry.id   AF-A0A7C2KY53-F1
#
_cell.length_a   1.000
_cell.length_b   1.000
_cell.length_c   1.000
_cell.angle_alpha   90.00
_cell.angle_beta   90.00
_cell.angle_gamma   90.00
#
_symmetry.space_group_name_H-M   'P 1'
#
loop_
_entity.id
_entity.type
_entity.pdbx_description
1 polymer ?
#
loop_
_entity_poly.entity_id
_entity_poly.type
_entity_poly.pdbx_seq_one_letter_code
_entity_poly.pdbx_strand_id
1 'polypeptide(L)'
;MSLRARSAPRAAPEVAPIGRRAARQGRPPLLVPTADLGGVLVIGFATAVGMWAIGYLCRLPGAAVPAPLIFVGMIGCMLLGGAFAGRTCGRGVRSGLAAGVVTGLVNLLILGSLLGDGRAQAILSAELARAALLWAPASIAIAAACGGIGARLGAQTRAAGRGVSVNWPAHFAWVATVATLLLIPVGGIVTGYQAGLAVPDWPGSYGYNMFLYPLARMTGGIYFEHAHRLFGALVGLTTLALTVYLQLVEPRGWVRALAWVVLLAVVVQGVLGGLRVTEQNLPLAVVHGVLAQVFLATVGSLCVFLSRAWQVEQPTATAAAVLERRLGLAALAALLVQLILGAVLRHTAWGLWPHIAMAGVVLLALGAFALRCWGIYEQHPVIARMGAVVLGLLGTQFLLGFAALVAVLDESSRQTITAAHVAVTTLHQALGAVLLAAAAALVLLQRRLARVS
;
A
#
# COMPACT_ATOMS: atom_id res chain seq x y z
N MET A 1 40.60 77.98 -50.95
CA MET A 1 41.64 77.24 -50.22
C MET A 1 41.02 76.72 -48.93
N SER A 2 41.18 75.42 -48.64
CA SER A 2 40.74 74.68 -47.42
C SER A 2 39.21 74.51 -47.25
N LEU A 3 38.58 73.32 -47.27
CA LEU A 3 38.76 71.99 -46.64
C LEU A 3 37.73 71.73 -45.51
N ARG A 4 36.89 70.74 -45.80
CA ARG A 4 35.99 69.90 -44.99
C ARG A 4 36.25 69.82 -43.48
N ALA A 5 35.17 69.67 -42.70
CA ALA A 5 34.92 68.44 -41.92
C ALA A 5 33.46 68.34 -41.43
N ARG A 6 32.92 67.12 -41.50
CA ARG A 6 31.56 66.70 -41.15
C ARG A 6 31.45 66.43 -39.64
N SER A 7 30.25 66.66 -39.11
CA SER A 7 29.82 66.35 -37.74
C SER A 7 29.74 64.84 -37.47
N ALA A 8 30.28 64.42 -36.32
CA ALA A 8 30.10 63.09 -35.74
C ALA A 8 28.97 63.12 -34.68
N PRO A 9 28.19 62.03 -34.48
CA PRO A 9 27.12 61.98 -33.50
C PRO A 9 27.59 61.65 -32.07
N ARG A 10 26.82 62.14 -31.10
CA ARG A 10 27.01 62.10 -29.64
C ARG A 10 27.28 60.69 -29.09
N ALA A 11 28.28 60.61 -28.20
CA ALA A 11 28.54 59.44 -27.37
C ALA A 11 27.42 59.22 -26.34
N ALA A 12 27.02 57.97 -26.15
CA ALA A 12 26.09 57.51 -25.12
C ALA A 12 26.77 57.49 -23.74
N PRO A 13 26.03 57.67 -22.64
CA PRO A 13 26.59 57.62 -21.30
C PRO A 13 26.98 56.19 -20.91
N GLU A 14 28.19 56.07 -20.37
CA GLU A 14 28.82 54.87 -19.85
C GLU A 14 28.05 54.33 -18.64
N VAL A 15 27.48 53.13 -18.80
CA VAL A 15 26.80 52.41 -17.70
C VAL A 15 27.87 51.79 -16.80
N ALA A 16 28.01 52.33 -15.59
CA ALA A 16 28.85 51.76 -14.55
C ALA A 16 28.44 50.30 -14.24
N PRO A 17 29.40 49.38 -14.03
CA PRO A 17 29.07 48.00 -13.71
C PRO A 17 28.46 47.95 -12.31
N ILE A 18 27.17 47.61 -12.23
CA ILE A 18 26.47 47.33 -10.98
C ILE A 18 27.24 46.24 -10.25
N GLY A 19 27.69 46.61 -9.04
CA GLY A 19 28.53 45.81 -8.17
C GLY A 19 28.04 44.38 -8.04
N ARG A 20 29.01 43.47 -8.07
CA ARG A 20 28.89 42.09 -7.61
C ARG A 20 28.22 42.10 -6.23
N ARG A 21 26.91 41.83 -6.19
CA ARG A 21 26.25 41.34 -4.98
C ARG A 21 27.01 40.08 -4.61
N ALA A 22 27.77 40.17 -3.53
CA ALA A 22 28.40 39.05 -2.87
C ALA A 22 27.37 37.92 -2.84
N ALA A 23 27.69 36.83 -3.56
CA ALA A 23 27.03 35.58 -3.38
C ALA A 23 27.08 35.30 -1.88
N ARG A 24 25.94 35.43 -1.20
CA ARG A 24 25.77 34.80 0.11
C ARG A 24 26.13 33.35 -0.16
N GLN A 25 27.32 32.96 0.29
CA GLN A 25 27.73 31.58 0.38
C GLN A 25 26.63 30.92 1.20
N GLY A 26 25.67 30.32 0.51
CA GLY A 26 24.72 29.42 1.12
C GLY A 26 25.58 28.40 1.82
N ARG A 27 25.39 28.27 3.14
CA ARG A 27 25.87 27.12 3.89
C ARG A 27 25.68 25.90 2.99
N PRO A 28 26.70 25.02 2.83
CA PRO A 28 26.45 23.74 2.17
C PRO A 28 25.21 23.14 2.82
N PRO A 29 24.24 22.61 2.05
CA PRO A 29 23.06 22.01 2.66
C PRO A 29 23.58 21.03 3.69
N LEU A 30 23.25 21.27 4.96
CA LEU A 30 23.45 20.32 6.04
C LEU A 30 23.04 18.98 5.46
N LEU A 31 23.98 18.04 5.35
CA LEU A 31 23.73 16.65 4.96
C LEU A 31 22.51 16.19 5.74
N VAL A 32 21.33 16.19 5.09
CA VAL A 32 20.07 16.13 5.81
C VAL A 32 19.96 14.73 6.41
N PRO A 33 19.94 14.57 7.74
CA PRO A 33 19.88 13.24 8.39
C PRO A 33 18.63 12.44 8.01
N THR A 34 17.62 13.09 7.40
CA THR A 34 16.30 12.50 7.08
C THR A 34 16.32 11.58 5.87
N ALA A 35 17.25 11.73 4.93
CA ALA A 35 17.30 10.88 3.72
C ALA A 35 17.69 9.43 4.05
N ASP A 36 18.58 9.24 5.03
CA ASP A 36 18.94 7.91 5.52
C ASP A 36 17.80 7.30 6.37
N LEU A 37 17.10 8.11 7.16
CA LEU A 37 15.95 7.66 7.95
C LEU A 37 14.82 7.13 7.05
N GLY A 38 14.48 7.88 5.99
CA GLY A 38 13.44 7.47 5.04
C GLY A 38 13.74 6.12 4.38
N GLY A 39 14.98 5.92 3.93
CA GLY A 39 15.40 4.64 3.35
C GLY A 39 15.34 3.49 4.33
N VAL A 40 15.85 3.70 5.55
CA VAL A 40 15.84 2.68 6.61
C VAL A 40 14.42 2.25 6.96
N LEU A 41 13.49 3.19 7.18
CA LEU A 41 12.11 2.87 7.51
C LEU A 41 11.40 2.16 6.36
N VAL A 42 11.47 2.70 5.14
CA VAL A 42 10.78 2.14 3.97
C VAL A 42 11.24 0.72 3.71
N ILE A 43 12.55 0.48 3.69
CA ILE A 43 13.11 -0.84 3.40
C ILE A 43 12.77 -1.80 4.54
N GLY A 44 12.91 -1.37 5.79
CA GLY A 44 12.60 -2.20 6.96
C GLY A 44 11.15 -2.70 6.96
N PHE A 45 10.19 -1.79 6.73
CA PHE A 45 8.77 -2.14 6.61
C PHE A 45 8.47 -2.94 5.35
N ALA A 46 9.04 -2.60 4.19
CA ALA A 46 8.83 -3.35 2.95
C ALA A 46 9.30 -4.80 3.06
N THR A 47 10.47 -5.02 3.67
CA THR A 47 11.01 -6.36 3.94
C THR A 47 10.11 -7.12 4.91
N ALA A 48 9.62 -6.49 5.99
CA ALA A 48 8.68 -7.14 6.91
C ALA A 48 7.39 -7.55 6.19
N VAL A 49 6.78 -6.64 5.41
CA VAL A 49 5.58 -6.95 4.59
C VAL A 49 5.86 -8.11 3.62
N GLY A 50 7.02 -8.13 2.97
CA GLY A 50 7.43 -9.22 2.09
C GLY A 50 7.58 -10.56 2.81
N MET A 51 8.18 -10.56 4.01
CA MET A 51 8.29 -11.74 4.85
C MET A 51 6.91 -12.28 5.24
N TRP A 52 5.99 -11.42 5.65
CA TRP A 52 4.63 -11.82 6.01
C TRP A 52 3.87 -12.41 4.83
N ALA A 53 4.05 -11.84 3.63
CA ALA A 53 3.49 -12.38 2.40
C ALA A 53 4.02 -13.80 2.13
N ILE A 54 5.35 -14.02 2.23
CA ILE A 54 5.96 -15.35 2.07
C ILE A 54 5.37 -16.33 3.07
N GLY A 55 5.33 -15.95 4.35
CA GLY A 55 4.81 -16.80 5.43
C GLY A 55 3.36 -17.21 5.20
N TYR A 56 2.50 -16.25 4.84
CA TYR A 56 1.09 -16.49 4.61
C TYR A 56 0.84 -17.36 3.37
N LEU A 57 1.44 -17.01 2.23
CA LEU A 57 1.22 -17.72 0.96
C LEU A 57 1.72 -19.15 1.00
N CYS A 58 2.88 -19.41 1.62
CA CYS A 58 3.42 -20.76 1.76
C CYS A 58 2.62 -21.66 2.73
N ARG A 59 1.68 -21.08 3.48
CA ARG A 59 0.82 -21.77 4.45
C ARG A 59 -0.65 -21.77 4.04
N LEU A 60 -1.00 -21.25 2.86
CA LEU A 60 -2.33 -21.43 2.29
C LEU A 60 -2.61 -22.92 2.05
N PRO A 61 -3.88 -23.37 2.17
CA PRO A 61 -4.26 -24.72 1.82
C PRO A 61 -3.79 -25.09 0.41
N GLY A 62 -3.12 -26.24 0.27
CA GLY A 62 -2.59 -26.73 -1.01
C GLY A 62 -1.16 -26.29 -1.34
N ALA A 63 -0.56 -25.32 -0.64
CA ALA A 63 0.83 -24.92 -0.90
C ALA A 63 1.86 -25.93 -0.35
N ALA A 64 1.56 -26.57 0.78
CA ALA A 64 2.36 -27.63 1.43
C ALA A 64 3.89 -27.37 1.50
N VAL A 65 4.31 -26.11 1.65
CA VAL A 65 5.74 -25.75 1.55
C VAL A 65 6.50 -26.15 2.83
N PRO A 66 7.60 -26.94 2.72
CA PRO A 66 8.44 -27.30 3.85
C PRO A 66 8.99 -26.09 4.61
N ALA A 67 9.03 -26.18 5.95
CA ALA A 67 9.52 -25.09 6.81
C ALA A 67 10.94 -24.58 6.47
N PRO A 68 11.93 -25.44 6.10
CA PRO A 68 13.25 -24.95 5.69
C PRO A 68 13.22 -24.04 4.46
N LEU A 69 12.35 -24.30 3.49
CA LEU A 69 12.24 -23.47 2.28
C LEU A 69 11.62 -22.11 2.59
N ILE A 70 10.62 -22.06 3.48
CA ILE A 70 10.06 -20.80 3.97
C ILE A 70 11.16 -20.01 4.68
N PHE A 71 11.93 -20.65 5.56
CA PHE A 71 13.04 -20.00 6.26
C PHE A 71 14.07 -19.42 5.28
N VAL A 72 14.48 -20.18 4.27
CA VAL A 72 15.38 -19.68 3.20
C VAL A 72 14.77 -18.48 2.48
N GLY A 73 13.48 -18.53 2.16
CA GLY A 73 12.75 -17.41 1.56
C GLY A 73 12.75 -16.15 2.44
N MET A 74 12.56 -16.31 3.75
CA MET A 74 12.62 -15.22 4.72
C MET A 74 14.02 -14.58 4.79
N ILE A 75 15.08 -15.41 4.88
CA ILE A 75 16.46 -14.93 4.85
C ILE A 75 16.76 -14.21 3.53
N GLY A 76 16.35 -14.79 2.41
CA GLY A 76 16.47 -14.19 1.07
C GLY A 76 15.79 -12.82 0.99
N CYS A 77 14.58 -12.69 1.52
CA CYS A 77 13.85 -11.42 1.57
C CYS A 77 14.62 -10.34 2.35
N MET A 78 15.20 -10.69 3.50
CA MET A 78 16.03 -9.78 4.30
C MET A 78 17.33 -9.38 3.59
N LEU A 79 18.02 -10.34 2.96
CA LEU A 79 19.22 -10.08 2.16
C LEU A 79 18.93 -9.14 0.99
N LEU A 80 17.80 -9.34 0.29
CA LEU A 80 17.37 -8.47 -0.80
C LEU A 80 17.03 -7.06 -0.33
N GLY A 81 16.34 -6.92 0.80
CA GLY A 81 16.09 -5.63 1.45
C GLY A 81 17.40 -4.92 1.79
N GLY A 82 18.33 -5.62 2.43
CA GLY A 82 19.68 -5.14 2.68
C GLY A 82 20.39 -4.70 1.40
N ALA A 83 20.39 -5.52 0.35
CA ALA A 83 21.03 -5.21 -0.92
C ALA A 83 20.42 -3.98 -1.61
N PHE A 84 19.12 -3.77 -1.48
CA PHE A 84 18.49 -2.54 -1.93
C PHE A 84 18.95 -1.33 -1.09
N ALA A 85 19.06 -1.46 0.23
CA ALA A 85 19.60 -0.41 1.11
C ALA A 85 21.04 -0.03 0.75
N GLY A 86 21.91 -1.03 0.52
CA GLY A 86 23.31 -0.80 0.12
C GLY A 86 23.47 -0.08 -1.22
N ARG A 87 22.53 -0.30 -2.16
CA ARG A 87 22.50 0.37 -3.47
C ARG A 87 21.98 1.80 -3.41
N THR A 88 21.04 2.09 -2.51
CA THR A 88 20.23 3.33 -2.56
C THR A 88 20.50 4.31 -1.42
N CYS A 89 20.95 3.85 -0.25
CA CYS A 89 21.19 4.69 0.92
C CYS A 89 22.64 5.21 1.01
N GLY A 90 22.84 6.31 1.74
CA GLY A 90 24.15 6.97 1.83
C GLY A 90 25.17 6.24 2.70
N ARG A 91 24.72 5.48 3.72
CA ARG A 91 25.59 4.87 4.75
C ARG A 91 25.92 3.39 4.51
N GLY A 92 25.64 2.85 3.32
CA GLY A 92 25.97 1.48 2.92
C GLY A 92 25.49 0.44 3.93
N VAL A 93 26.43 -0.32 4.51
CA VAL A 93 26.15 -1.39 5.49
C VAL A 93 25.39 -0.89 6.72
N ARG A 94 25.64 0.34 7.20
CA ARG A 94 24.93 0.88 8.37
C ARG A 94 23.44 1.05 8.11
N SER A 95 23.06 1.47 6.90
CA SER A 95 21.66 1.55 6.49
C SER A 95 21.03 0.16 6.40
N GLY A 96 21.77 -0.85 5.91
CA GLY A 96 21.33 -2.24 5.91
C GLY A 96 21.08 -2.81 7.30
N LEU A 97 22.02 -2.61 8.23
CA LEU A 97 21.88 -3.01 9.63
C LEU A 97 20.64 -2.37 10.27
N ALA A 98 20.47 -1.05 10.11
CA ALA A 98 19.35 -0.32 10.67
C ALA A 98 18.00 -0.75 10.05
N ALA A 99 17.95 -0.97 8.74
CA ALA A 99 16.74 -1.48 8.07
C ALA A 99 16.39 -2.89 8.59
N GLY A 100 17.40 -3.75 8.79
CA GLY A 100 17.21 -5.07 9.39
C GLY A 100 16.72 -5.01 10.84
N VAL A 101 17.18 -4.04 11.64
CA VAL A 101 16.62 -3.79 12.99
C VAL A 101 15.14 -3.42 12.89
N VAL A 102 14.76 -2.51 12.00
CA VAL A 102 13.36 -2.13 11.78
C VAL A 102 12.52 -3.35 11.36
N THR A 103 13.01 -4.16 10.41
CA THR A 103 12.35 -5.41 10.01
C THR A 103 12.14 -6.36 11.20
N GLY A 104 13.19 -6.56 12.02
CA GLY A 104 13.13 -7.38 13.22
C GLY A 104 12.06 -6.89 14.20
N LEU A 105 12.04 -5.58 14.48
CA LEU A 105 11.06 -4.96 15.37
C LEU A 105 9.62 -5.10 14.87
N VAL A 106 9.37 -4.90 13.57
CA VAL A 106 8.03 -5.08 13.00
C VAL A 106 7.59 -6.55 13.07
N ASN A 107 8.50 -7.50 12.85
CA ASN A 107 8.20 -8.92 12.94
C ASN A 107 7.94 -9.42 14.36
N LEU A 108 8.24 -8.63 15.39
CA LEU A 108 7.84 -8.95 16.77
C LEU A 108 6.33 -8.93 16.97
N LEU A 109 5.54 -8.38 16.03
CA LEU A 109 4.08 -8.50 16.06
C LEU A 109 3.60 -9.97 16.02
N ILE A 110 4.43 -10.94 15.58
CA ILE A 110 4.08 -12.38 15.54
C ILE A 110 4.85 -13.16 16.63
N LEU A 111 5.20 -12.53 17.76
CA LEU A 111 6.02 -13.19 18.80
C LEU A 111 5.39 -14.46 19.40
N GLY A 112 4.08 -14.70 19.21
CA GLY A 112 3.37 -15.93 19.62
C GLY A 112 3.84 -17.24 18.97
N SER A 113 4.92 -17.25 18.18
CA SER A 113 5.40 -18.45 17.46
C SER A 113 6.05 -19.55 18.31
N LEU A 114 6.41 -19.28 19.57
CA LEU A 114 7.15 -20.24 20.42
C LEU A 114 6.50 -20.54 21.77
N LEU A 115 5.30 -20.01 22.02
CA LEU A 115 4.66 -20.07 23.33
C LEU A 115 3.60 -21.19 23.33
N GLY A 116 4.02 -22.40 23.67
CA GLY A 116 3.16 -23.59 23.76
C GLY A 116 2.27 -23.60 25.00
N ASP A 117 1.01 -23.98 24.76
CA ASP A 117 -0.07 -24.45 25.64
C ASP A 117 -0.30 -23.84 27.04
N GLY A 118 -1.47 -23.19 27.17
CA GLY A 118 -2.06 -22.82 28.44
C GLY A 118 -2.55 -24.01 29.25
N ARG A 119 -1.90 -24.23 30.41
CA ARG A 119 -2.51 -24.66 31.67
C ARG A 119 -1.67 -24.38 32.94
N ALA A 120 -0.80 -23.37 32.94
CA ALA A 120 -0.08 -22.95 34.15
C ALA A 120 0.20 -21.43 34.17
N GLN A 121 -0.84 -20.63 34.43
CA GLN A 121 -0.76 -19.16 34.48
C GLN A 121 0.22 -18.61 35.55
N ALA A 122 0.70 -19.44 36.50
CA ALA A 122 1.55 -18.99 37.60
C ALA A 122 3.01 -19.51 37.56
N ILE A 123 3.29 -20.63 36.87
CA ILE A 123 4.63 -21.28 36.86
C ILE A 123 5.33 -21.09 35.49
N LEU A 124 4.59 -20.92 34.39
CA LEU A 124 5.16 -20.72 33.04
C LEU A 124 5.74 -19.32 32.80
N SER A 125 5.48 -18.32 33.64
CA SER A 125 5.86 -16.93 33.36
C SER A 125 7.38 -16.71 33.24
N ALA A 126 8.18 -17.47 33.98
CA ALA A 126 9.64 -17.30 34.00
C ALA A 126 10.34 -17.91 32.77
N GLU A 127 9.96 -19.11 32.33
CA GLU A 127 10.51 -19.72 31.10
C GLU A 127 10.00 -19.00 29.85
N LEU A 128 8.72 -18.61 29.85
CA LEU A 128 8.11 -17.77 28.81
C LEU A 128 8.85 -16.43 28.67
N ALA A 129 9.12 -15.77 29.79
CA ALA A 129 9.90 -14.54 29.81
C ALA A 129 11.34 -14.78 29.34
N ARG A 130 12.01 -15.86 29.77
CA ARG A 130 13.39 -16.20 29.33
C ARG A 130 13.48 -16.50 27.84
N ALA A 131 12.55 -17.28 27.29
CA ALA A 131 12.49 -17.57 25.86
C ALA A 131 12.26 -16.29 25.04
N ALA A 132 11.34 -15.42 25.48
CA ALA A 132 11.11 -14.12 24.85
C ALA A 132 12.32 -13.17 24.96
N LEU A 133 12.99 -13.15 26.12
CA LEU A 133 14.20 -12.34 26.38
C LEU A 133 15.39 -12.77 25.52
N LEU A 134 15.45 -14.03 25.09
CA LEU A 134 16.49 -14.52 24.18
C LEU A 134 16.08 -14.38 22.72
N TRP A 135 14.84 -14.73 22.38
CA TRP A 135 14.39 -14.81 21.00
C TRP A 135 14.13 -13.45 20.35
N ALA A 136 13.57 -12.49 21.09
CA ALA A 136 13.32 -11.16 20.54
C ALA A 136 14.64 -10.43 20.17
N PRO A 137 15.65 -10.33 21.06
CA PRO A 137 16.94 -9.75 20.68
C PRO A 137 17.66 -10.56 19.59
N ALA A 138 17.59 -11.91 19.63
CA ALA A 138 18.23 -12.75 18.63
C ALA A 138 17.61 -12.57 17.23
N SER A 139 16.29 -12.53 17.12
CA SER A 139 15.60 -12.33 15.83
C SER A 139 15.89 -10.95 15.25
N ILE A 140 15.94 -9.89 16.07
CA ILE A 140 16.37 -8.56 15.65
C ILE A 140 17.83 -8.59 15.18
N ALA A 141 18.72 -9.24 15.93
CA ALA A 141 20.14 -9.33 15.59
C ALA A 141 20.37 -10.09 14.28
N ILE A 142 19.65 -11.19 14.05
CA ILE A 142 19.68 -11.94 12.79
C ILE A 142 19.18 -11.06 11.64
N ALA A 143 18.05 -10.38 11.81
CA ALA A 143 17.51 -9.49 10.78
C ALA A 143 18.48 -8.34 10.45
N ALA A 144 19.08 -7.73 11.48
CA ALA A 144 20.12 -6.72 11.33
C ALA A 144 21.33 -7.28 10.55
N ALA A 145 21.86 -8.44 10.95
CA ALA A 145 22.99 -9.07 10.30
C ALA A 145 22.70 -9.39 8.82
N CYS A 146 21.56 -9.99 8.51
CA CYS A 146 21.12 -10.23 7.13
C CYS A 146 21.01 -8.92 6.35
N GLY A 147 20.40 -7.88 6.92
CA GLY A 147 20.33 -6.56 6.30
C GLY A 147 21.70 -5.95 6.01
N GLY A 148 22.65 -6.09 6.94
CA GLY A 148 24.03 -5.63 6.79
C GLY A 148 24.81 -6.40 5.71
N ILE A 149 24.70 -7.73 5.70
CA ILE A 149 25.31 -8.60 4.68
C ILE A 149 24.75 -8.25 3.30
N GLY A 150 23.43 -8.18 3.18
CA GLY A 150 22.75 -7.75 1.96
C GLY A 150 23.26 -6.39 1.49
N ALA A 151 23.35 -5.41 2.37
CA ALA A 151 23.82 -4.07 2.03
C ALA A 151 25.27 -4.03 1.57
N ARG A 152 26.15 -4.89 2.13
CA ARG A 152 27.52 -5.03 1.63
C ARG A 152 27.55 -5.53 0.20
N LEU A 153 26.77 -6.56 -0.11
CA LEU A 153 26.65 -7.12 -1.48
C LEU A 153 26.03 -6.10 -2.44
N GLY A 154 24.98 -5.42 -2.01
CA GLY A 154 24.31 -4.38 -2.80
C GLY A 154 25.24 -3.21 -3.13
N ALA A 155 26.04 -2.74 -2.17
CA ALA A 155 26.96 -1.62 -2.36
C ALA A 155 28.02 -1.91 -3.45
N GLN A 156 28.42 -3.17 -3.63
CA GLN A 156 29.38 -3.57 -4.69
C GLN A 156 28.80 -3.39 -6.10
N THR A 157 27.48 -3.46 -6.24
CA THR A 157 26.78 -3.30 -7.53
C THR A 157 26.25 -1.88 -7.74
N ARG A 158 26.59 -0.95 -6.84
CA ARG A 158 26.21 0.46 -6.97
C ARG A 158 26.96 1.06 -8.16
N ALA A 159 26.24 1.32 -9.25
CA ALA A 159 26.79 2.03 -10.39
C ALA A 159 27.33 3.40 -9.93
N ALA A 160 28.63 3.60 -10.07
CA ALA A 160 29.26 4.90 -9.83
C ALA A 160 28.60 5.93 -10.75
N GLY A 161 27.98 6.97 -10.18
CA GLY A 161 27.52 8.14 -10.93
C GLY A 161 26.01 8.35 -11.13
N ARG A 162 25.10 7.48 -10.66
CA ARG A 162 23.64 7.79 -10.67
C ARG A 162 23.13 8.22 -9.31
N GLY A 163 23.26 9.52 -9.01
CA GLY A 163 22.58 10.18 -7.89
C GLY A 163 21.08 10.30 -8.14
N VAL A 164 20.34 9.19 -8.27
CA VAL A 164 18.88 9.24 -8.34
C VAL A 164 18.37 9.54 -6.93
N SER A 165 17.81 10.72 -6.72
CA SER A 165 17.12 11.05 -5.47
C SER A 165 15.90 10.15 -5.30
N VAL A 166 15.96 9.21 -4.36
CA VAL A 166 14.84 8.31 -4.06
C VAL A 166 13.75 9.09 -3.33
N ASN A 167 12.52 9.02 -3.83
CA ASN A 167 11.36 9.66 -3.18
C ASN A 167 10.83 8.74 -2.07
N TRP A 168 11.51 8.71 -0.93
CA TRP A 168 11.15 7.85 0.21
C TRP A 168 9.70 8.03 0.70
N PRO A 169 9.14 9.27 0.80
CA PRO A 169 7.73 9.44 1.15
C PRO A 169 6.77 8.65 0.24
N ALA A 170 6.94 8.75 -1.08
CA ALA A 170 6.11 8.00 -2.02
C ALA A 170 6.29 6.48 -1.89
N HIS A 171 7.53 6.02 -1.71
CA HIS A 171 7.80 4.58 -1.53
C HIS A 171 7.19 4.05 -0.23
N PHE A 172 7.18 4.83 0.85
CA PHE A 172 6.54 4.39 2.10
C PHE A 172 5.02 4.28 1.95
N ALA A 173 4.38 5.25 1.28
CA ALA A 173 2.96 5.14 0.93
C ALA A 173 2.68 3.91 0.05
N TRP A 174 3.58 3.56 -0.87
CA TRP A 174 3.50 2.32 -1.63
C TRP A 174 3.60 1.07 -0.75
N VAL A 175 4.48 1.05 0.25
CA VAL A 175 4.56 -0.07 1.21
C VAL A 175 3.24 -0.23 1.97
N ALA A 176 2.64 0.87 2.46
CA ALA A 176 1.32 0.83 3.09
C ALA A 176 0.22 0.35 2.12
N THR A 177 0.27 0.79 0.86
CA THR A 177 -0.64 0.34 -0.20
C THR A 177 -0.51 -1.17 -0.43
N VAL A 178 0.72 -1.68 -0.60
CA VAL A 178 0.98 -3.11 -0.82
C VAL A 178 0.57 -3.95 0.39
N ALA A 179 0.87 -3.50 1.61
CA ALA A 179 0.40 -4.19 2.82
C ALA A 179 -1.13 -4.28 2.87
N THR A 180 -1.83 -3.20 2.48
CA THR A 180 -3.30 -3.18 2.37
C THR A 180 -3.80 -4.09 1.26
N LEU A 181 -3.12 -4.13 0.11
CA LEU A 181 -3.43 -5.04 -0.99
C LEU A 181 -3.26 -6.51 -0.64
N LEU A 182 -2.38 -6.84 0.31
CA LEU A 182 -2.28 -8.19 0.87
C LEU A 182 -3.42 -8.46 1.86
N LEU A 183 -3.76 -7.48 2.70
CA LEU A 183 -4.81 -7.61 3.72
C LEU A 183 -6.20 -7.85 3.12
N ILE A 184 -6.56 -7.16 2.05
CA ILE A 184 -7.89 -7.26 1.42
C ILE A 184 -8.24 -8.70 0.99
N PRO A 185 -7.44 -9.39 0.15
CA PRO A 185 -7.73 -10.77 -0.22
C PRO A 185 -7.64 -11.74 0.96
N VAL A 186 -6.80 -11.47 1.97
CA VAL A 186 -6.81 -12.24 3.24
C VAL A 186 -8.20 -12.15 3.89
N GLY A 187 -8.80 -10.95 3.96
CA GLY A 187 -10.17 -10.77 4.43
C GLY A 187 -11.23 -11.42 3.53
N GLY A 188 -11.02 -11.37 2.21
CA GLY A 188 -11.86 -12.09 1.25
C GLY A 188 -11.87 -13.61 1.49
N ILE A 189 -10.70 -14.20 1.76
CA ILE A 189 -10.55 -15.62 2.13
C ILE A 189 -11.32 -15.92 3.42
N VAL A 190 -11.24 -15.07 4.44
CA VAL A 190 -12.00 -15.22 5.69
C VAL A 190 -13.50 -15.30 5.41
N THR A 191 -14.03 -14.38 4.62
CA THR A 191 -15.46 -14.39 4.26
C THR A 191 -15.82 -15.60 3.38
N GLY A 192 -14.97 -15.95 2.40
CA GLY A 192 -15.24 -17.02 1.44
C GLY A 192 -15.24 -18.42 2.06
N TYR A 193 -14.36 -18.69 3.03
CA TYR A 193 -14.40 -19.92 3.83
C TYR A 193 -15.32 -19.83 5.05
N GLN A 194 -16.13 -18.77 5.16
CA GLN A 194 -17.02 -18.55 6.31
C GLN A 194 -16.30 -18.60 7.67
N ALA A 195 -15.01 -18.26 7.69
CA ALA A 195 -14.14 -18.33 8.86
C ALA A 195 -14.25 -17.10 9.77
N GLY A 196 -15.13 -16.15 9.45
CA GLY A 196 -15.19 -14.83 10.10
C GLY A 196 -15.63 -14.83 11.57
N LEU A 197 -16.09 -15.97 12.10
CA LEU A 197 -16.44 -16.17 13.52
C LEU A 197 -15.65 -17.33 14.14
N ALA A 198 -14.54 -17.75 13.52
CA ALA A 198 -13.73 -18.86 14.01
C ALA A 198 -13.14 -18.54 15.40
N VAL A 199 -12.74 -17.29 15.63
CA VAL A 199 -12.20 -16.69 16.86
C VAL A 199 -13.26 -15.72 17.40
N PRO A 200 -14.00 -16.09 18.45
CA PRO A 200 -15.22 -15.39 18.85
C PRO A 200 -14.98 -14.10 19.66
N ASP A 201 -13.77 -13.87 20.16
CA ASP A 201 -13.41 -12.72 21.01
C ASP A 201 -12.56 -11.68 20.27
N TRP A 202 -12.59 -10.43 20.75
CA TRP A 202 -11.73 -9.32 20.31
C TRP A 202 -11.56 -8.35 21.50
N PRO A 203 -10.39 -7.71 21.71
CA PRO A 203 -9.17 -7.68 20.89
C PRO A 203 -8.25 -8.90 21.05
N GLY A 204 -8.65 -9.88 21.87
CA GLY A 204 -7.89 -11.12 22.09
C GLY A 204 -8.09 -12.19 21.01
N SER A 205 -7.56 -13.38 21.28
CA SER A 205 -7.89 -14.61 20.55
C SER A 205 -7.92 -15.77 21.55
N TYR A 206 -9.12 -16.25 21.88
CA TYR A 206 -9.42 -17.21 22.93
C TYR A 206 -8.85 -16.82 24.30
N GLY A 207 -8.98 -15.55 24.67
CA GLY A 207 -8.47 -15.02 25.95
C GLY A 207 -6.96 -14.76 25.99
N TYR A 208 -6.23 -15.08 24.92
CA TYR A 208 -4.83 -14.65 24.75
C TYR A 208 -4.78 -13.22 24.21
N ASN A 209 -3.70 -12.50 24.51
CA ASN A 209 -3.33 -11.34 23.70
C ASN A 209 -3.12 -11.80 22.25
N MET A 210 -3.70 -11.09 21.29
CA MET A 210 -3.65 -11.46 19.86
C MET A 210 -2.23 -11.69 19.34
N PHE A 211 -1.24 -10.91 19.76
CA PHE A 211 0.15 -11.05 19.30
C PHE A 211 0.91 -12.21 19.94
N LEU A 212 0.32 -12.83 20.98
CA LEU A 212 0.87 -13.94 21.74
C LEU A 212 0.08 -15.24 21.54
N TYR A 213 -0.92 -15.24 20.66
CA TYR A 213 -1.68 -16.45 20.36
C TYR A 213 -0.77 -17.51 19.73
N PRO A 214 -0.79 -18.78 20.18
CA PRO A 214 0.14 -19.80 19.71
C PRO A 214 -0.04 -20.11 18.23
N LEU A 215 1.01 -19.92 17.41
CA LEU A 215 0.95 -20.20 15.96
C LEU A 215 0.56 -21.66 15.65
N ALA A 216 0.97 -22.61 16.50
CA ALA A 216 0.61 -24.02 16.35
C ALA A 216 -0.92 -24.28 16.40
N ARG A 217 -1.68 -23.36 17.00
CA ARG A 217 -3.15 -23.42 17.10
C ARG A 217 -3.86 -22.66 15.97
N MET A 218 -3.12 -22.01 15.07
CA MET A 218 -3.68 -21.36 13.88
C MET A 218 -3.93 -22.39 12.79
N THR A 219 -4.97 -23.21 12.95
CA THR A 219 -5.36 -24.26 12.01
C THR A 219 -6.78 -24.03 11.48
N GLY A 220 -7.08 -24.47 10.26
CA GLY A 220 -8.42 -24.35 9.67
C GLY A 220 -8.92 -22.91 9.60
N GLY A 221 -10.18 -22.66 9.99
CA GLY A 221 -10.77 -21.31 10.01
C GLY A 221 -10.03 -20.31 10.89
N ILE A 222 -9.44 -20.77 12.01
CA ILE A 222 -8.67 -19.93 12.94
C ILE A 222 -7.45 -19.34 12.24
N TYR A 223 -6.80 -20.11 11.36
CA TYR A 223 -5.67 -19.61 10.57
C TYR A 223 -6.05 -18.38 9.76
N PHE A 224 -7.15 -18.44 9.00
CA PHE A 224 -7.56 -17.35 8.12
C PHE A 224 -7.93 -16.11 8.92
N GLU A 225 -8.75 -16.28 9.95
CA GLU A 225 -9.26 -15.14 10.69
C GLU A 225 -8.17 -14.48 11.54
N HIS A 226 -7.37 -15.27 12.26
CA HIS A 226 -6.29 -14.72 13.08
C HIS A 226 -5.19 -14.10 12.21
N ALA A 227 -4.83 -14.72 11.07
CA ALA A 227 -3.91 -14.09 10.11
C ALA A 227 -4.46 -12.75 9.61
N HIS A 228 -5.75 -12.66 9.28
CA HIS A 228 -6.38 -11.41 8.86
C HIS A 228 -6.23 -10.31 9.92
N ARG A 229 -6.45 -10.63 11.20
CA ARG A 229 -6.27 -9.70 12.32
C ARG A 229 -4.81 -9.23 12.44
N LEU A 230 -3.84 -10.14 12.33
CA LEU A 230 -2.42 -9.81 12.36
C LEU A 230 -2.02 -8.90 11.18
N PHE A 231 -2.46 -9.20 9.95
CA PHE A 231 -2.22 -8.33 8.80
C PHE A 231 -2.89 -6.95 8.99
N GLY A 232 -4.06 -6.90 9.64
CA GLY A 232 -4.71 -5.65 10.05
C GLY A 232 -3.81 -4.81 10.96
N ALA A 233 -3.19 -5.44 11.97
CA ALA A 233 -2.23 -4.78 12.85
C ALA A 233 -0.96 -4.33 12.11
N LEU A 234 -0.44 -5.13 11.17
CA LEU A 234 0.70 -4.75 10.33
C LEU A 234 0.38 -3.50 9.48
N VAL A 235 -0.80 -3.46 8.85
CA VAL A 235 -1.27 -2.30 8.07
C VAL A 235 -1.44 -1.08 8.99
N GLY A 236 -2.02 -1.26 10.17
CA GLY A 236 -2.15 -0.20 11.18
C GLY A 236 -0.80 0.38 11.61
N LEU A 237 0.17 -0.47 11.96
CA LEU A 237 1.52 -0.04 12.36
C LEU A 237 2.27 0.65 11.20
N THR A 238 2.17 0.10 10.00
CA THR A 238 2.77 0.69 8.79
C THR A 238 2.19 2.06 8.51
N THR A 239 0.87 2.21 8.66
CA THR A 239 0.16 3.49 8.48
C THR A 239 0.55 4.49 9.55
N LEU A 240 0.65 4.08 10.81
CA LEU A 240 1.11 4.94 11.91
C LEU A 240 2.53 5.45 11.64
N ALA A 241 3.45 4.56 11.31
CA ALA A 241 4.84 4.91 11.01
C ALA A 241 4.94 5.85 9.80
N LEU A 242 4.16 5.59 8.74
CA LEU A 242 4.03 6.49 7.59
C LEU A 242 3.53 7.88 8.02
N THR A 243 2.45 7.95 8.81
CA THR A 243 1.86 9.23 9.23
C THR A 243 2.83 10.05 10.06
N VAL A 244 3.52 9.43 11.03
CA VAL A 244 4.58 10.08 11.82
C VAL A 244 5.73 10.54 10.92
N TYR A 245 6.20 9.66 10.03
CA TYR A 245 7.28 10.00 9.10
C TYR A 245 6.92 11.19 8.20
N LEU A 246 5.71 11.24 7.65
CA LEU A 246 5.25 12.35 6.83
C LEU A 246 5.18 13.67 7.62
N GLN A 247 4.92 13.66 8.93
CA GLN A 247 5.01 14.89 9.72
C GLN A 247 6.43 15.48 9.74
N LEU A 248 7.45 14.64 9.59
CA LEU A 248 8.85 15.05 9.65
C LEU A 248 9.39 15.55 8.30
N VAL A 249 8.85 15.04 7.18
CA VAL A 249 9.46 15.23 5.85
C VAL A 249 8.56 15.88 4.81
N GLU A 250 7.23 15.89 4.99
CA GLU A 250 6.31 16.43 3.99
C GLU A 250 5.97 17.90 4.28
N PRO A 251 6.36 18.87 3.42
CA PRO A 251 6.10 20.28 3.65
C PRO A 251 4.62 20.67 3.51
N ARG A 252 3.81 19.92 2.76
CA ARG A 252 2.42 20.28 2.46
C ARG A 252 1.51 19.88 3.62
N GLY A 253 1.00 20.87 4.36
CA GLY A 253 0.13 20.66 5.53
C GLY A 253 -1.13 19.84 5.25
N TRP A 254 -1.75 19.98 4.07
CA TRP A 254 -2.92 19.18 3.70
C TRP A 254 -2.60 17.70 3.44
N VAL A 255 -1.40 17.38 2.93
CA VAL A 255 -0.95 15.99 2.75
C VAL A 255 -0.68 15.35 4.12
N ARG A 256 -0.08 16.11 5.04
CA ARG A 256 0.09 15.71 6.44
C ARG A 256 -1.25 15.47 7.14
N ALA A 257 -2.24 16.32 6.92
CA ALA A 257 -3.59 16.14 7.44
C ALA A 257 -4.27 14.89 6.84
N LEU A 258 -4.12 14.66 5.54
CA LEU A 258 -4.61 13.43 4.89
C LEU A 258 -3.98 12.17 5.49
N ALA A 259 -2.70 12.18 5.85
CA ALA A 259 -2.06 11.05 6.53
C ALA A 259 -2.70 10.75 7.90
N TRP A 260 -3.15 11.77 8.63
CA TRP A 260 -3.94 11.58 9.86
C TRP A 260 -5.33 11.01 9.58
N VAL A 261 -5.99 11.45 8.51
CA VAL A 261 -7.28 10.88 8.08
C VAL A 261 -7.12 9.40 7.73
N VAL A 262 -6.06 9.04 7.01
CA VAL A 262 -5.73 7.63 6.69
C VAL A 262 -5.51 6.83 7.98
N LEU A 263 -4.75 7.36 8.94
CA LEU A 263 -4.55 6.69 10.23
C LEU A 263 -5.87 6.51 11.01
N LEU A 264 -6.71 7.54 11.06
CA LEU A 264 -8.02 7.44 11.70
C LEU A 264 -8.89 6.38 10.99
N ALA A 265 -8.88 6.35 9.67
CA ALA A 265 -9.64 5.39 8.88
C ALA A 265 -9.22 3.94 9.19
N VAL A 266 -7.93 3.63 9.31
CA VAL A 266 -7.48 2.26 9.65
C VAL A 266 -7.81 1.89 11.10
N VAL A 267 -7.79 2.84 12.03
CA VAL A 267 -8.22 2.61 13.42
C VAL A 267 -9.72 2.26 13.45
N VAL A 268 -10.54 3.05 12.75
CA VAL A 268 -11.98 2.76 12.60
C VAL A 268 -12.20 1.40 11.94
N GLN A 269 -11.40 1.03 10.92
CA GLN A 269 -11.46 -0.30 10.33
C GLN A 269 -11.16 -1.43 11.32
N GLY A 270 -10.14 -1.28 12.17
CA GLY A 270 -9.82 -2.25 13.20
C GLY A 270 -10.95 -2.42 14.22
N VAL A 271 -11.58 -1.31 14.65
CA VAL A 271 -12.72 -1.33 15.57
C VAL A 271 -13.93 -1.98 14.92
N LEU A 272 -14.32 -1.58 13.70
CA LEU A 272 -15.44 -2.19 12.96
C LEU A 272 -15.22 -3.69 12.71
N GLY A 273 -13.98 -4.08 12.39
CA GLY A 273 -13.60 -5.47 12.20
C GLY A 273 -13.70 -6.29 13.49
N GLY A 274 -13.40 -5.71 14.65
CA GLY A 274 -13.60 -6.35 15.95
C GLY A 274 -15.09 -6.45 16.33
N LEU A 275 -15.82 -5.34 16.21
CA LEU A 275 -17.25 -5.27 16.58
C LEU A 275 -18.11 -6.21 15.75
N ARG A 276 -17.84 -6.35 14.45
CA ARG A 276 -18.61 -7.29 13.61
C ARG A 276 -18.46 -8.75 14.05
N VAL A 277 -17.38 -9.09 14.74
CA VAL A 277 -17.15 -10.43 15.31
C VAL A 277 -17.88 -10.55 16.64
N THR A 278 -17.64 -9.63 17.58
CA THR A 278 -18.21 -9.70 18.93
C THR A 278 -19.72 -9.53 18.97
N GLU A 279 -20.28 -8.75 18.03
CA GLU A 279 -21.73 -8.53 17.90
C GLU A 279 -22.39 -9.44 16.86
N GLN A 280 -21.62 -10.25 16.12
CA GLN A 280 -22.12 -11.07 15.01
C GLN A 280 -23.00 -10.26 14.03
N ASN A 281 -22.56 -9.05 13.71
CA ASN A 281 -23.38 -8.03 13.05
C ASN A 281 -23.07 -7.94 11.55
N LEU A 282 -24.00 -8.43 10.74
CA LEU A 282 -23.86 -8.51 9.28
C LEU A 282 -23.75 -7.13 8.59
N PRO A 283 -24.58 -6.12 8.94
CA PRO A 283 -24.37 -4.74 8.49
C PRO A 283 -22.96 -4.22 8.75
N LEU A 284 -22.39 -4.46 9.94
CA LEU A 284 -21.01 -4.05 10.23
C LEU A 284 -19.99 -4.77 9.34
N ALA A 285 -20.22 -6.05 9.00
CA ALA A 285 -19.36 -6.78 8.06
C ALA A 285 -19.40 -6.16 6.65
N VAL A 286 -20.58 -5.77 6.16
CA VAL A 286 -20.72 -5.06 4.87
C VAL A 286 -20.00 -3.71 4.91
N VAL A 287 -20.23 -2.90 5.94
CA VAL A 287 -19.59 -1.58 6.09
C VAL A 287 -18.07 -1.70 6.18
N HIS A 288 -17.56 -2.64 6.98
CA HIS A 288 -16.13 -2.95 7.08
C HIS A 288 -15.56 -3.35 5.71
N GLY A 289 -16.23 -4.25 4.98
CA GLY A 289 -15.78 -4.70 3.65
C GLY A 289 -15.75 -3.59 2.58
N VAL A 290 -16.69 -2.65 2.61
CA VAL A 290 -16.70 -1.49 1.70
C VAL A 290 -15.61 -0.49 2.09
N LEU A 291 -15.52 -0.14 3.38
CA LEU A 291 -14.57 0.85 3.86
C LEU A 291 -13.11 0.39 3.72
N ALA A 292 -12.82 -0.91 3.78
CA ALA A 292 -11.48 -1.43 3.49
C ALA A 292 -11.01 -1.08 2.07
N GLN A 293 -11.91 -1.07 1.10
CA GLN A 293 -11.61 -0.72 -0.29
C GLN A 293 -11.47 0.79 -0.48
N VAL A 294 -12.30 1.58 0.21
CA VAL A 294 -12.16 3.05 0.26
C VAL A 294 -10.85 3.45 0.94
N PHE A 295 -10.44 2.73 1.99
CA PHE A 295 -9.15 2.91 2.65
C PHE A 295 -8.00 2.70 1.67
N LEU A 296 -7.99 1.60 0.91
CA LEU A 296 -7.00 1.36 -0.14
C LEU A 296 -6.97 2.51 -1.16
N ALA A 297 -8.12 2.98 -1.64
CA ALA A 297 -8.18 4.08 -2.59
C ALA A 297 -7.65 5.40 -2.00
N THR A 298 -7.83 5.61 -0.68
CA THR A 298 -7.33 6.78 0.05
C THR A 298 -5.81 6.74 0.20
N VAL A 299 -5.24 5.58 0.57
CA VAL A 299 -3.77 5.39 0.61
C VAL A 299 -3.18 5.48 -0.80
N GLY A 300 -3.85 4.92 -1.81
CA GLY A 300 -3.46 5.06 -3.22
C GLY A 300 -3.47 6.51 -3.70
N SER A 301 -4.44 7.31 -3.25
CA SER A 301 -4.47 8.75 -3.50
C SER A 301 -3.30 9.48 -2.84
N LEU A 302 -2.93 9.09 -1.62
CA LEU A 302 -1.72 9.59 -0.95
C LEU A 302 -0.45 9.26 -1.76
N CYS A 303 -0.34 8.07 -2.35
CA CYS A 303 0.74 7.72 -3.28
C CYS A 303 0.78 8.68 -4.48
N VAL A 304 -0.37 9.01 -5.07
CA VAL A 304 -0.46 9.99 -6.17
C VAL A 304 0.05 11.35 -5.72
N PHE A 305 -0.42 11.87 -4.58
CA PHE A 305 0.00 13.18 -4.08
C PHE A 305 1.50 13.26 -3.72
N LEU A 306 2.09 12.14 -3.31
CA LEU A 306 3.52 12.03 -3.02
C LEU A 306 4.36 11.75 -4.28
N SER A 307 3.74 11.35 -5.40
CA SER A 307 4.44 10.99 -6.64
C SER A 307 5.16 12.17 -7.29
N ARG A 308 6.21 11.86 -8.08
CA ARG A 308 6.89 12.87 -8.91
C ARG A 308 5.95 13.50 -9.94
N ALA A 309 5.03 12.71 -10.52
CA ALA A 309 4.05 13.19 -11.48
C ALA A 309 3.17 14.30 -10.87
N TRP A 310 2.76 14.17 -9.62
CA TRP A 310 1.99 15.20 -8.93
C TRP A 310 2.81 16.44 -8.58
N GLN A 311 4.12 16.29 -8.37
CA GLN A 311 4.96 17.40 -7.90
C GLN A 311 5.52 18.25 -9.05
N VAL A 312 5.92 17.62 -10.15
CA VAL A 312 6.78 18.27 -11.17
C VAL A 312 6.03 18.57 -12.46
N GLU A 313 5.10 17.71 -12.87
CA GLU A 313 4.42 17.85 -14.16
C GLU A 313 3.62 19.16 -14.21
N GLN A 314 3.51 19.78 -15.38
CA GLN A 314 2.74 21.02 -15.53
C GLN A 314 1.36 20.74 -16.14
N PRO A 315 0.32 21.44 -15.68
CA PRO A 315 -1.00 21.31 -16.25
C PRO A 315 -1.14 22.04 -17.58
N THR A 316 -1.93 21.49 -18.50
CA THR A 316 -2.23 22.06 -19.82
C THR A 316 -3.72 22.32 -19.96
N ALA A 317 -4.09 23.38 -20.66
CA ALA A 317 -5.48 23.69 -20.98
C ALA A 317 -6.04 22.67 -22.00
N THR A 318 -7.25 22.18 -21.78
CA THR A 318 -7.92 21.21 -22.67
C THR A 318 -9.42 21.44 -22.63
N ALA A 319 -10.03 21.65 -23.80
CA ALA A 319 -11.48 21.90 -23.92
C ALA A 319 -12.33 20.73 -23.40
N ALA A 320 -11.80 19.51 -23.50
CA ALA A 320 -12.48 18.30 -23.04
C ALA A 320 -12.58 18.21 -21.49
N ALA A 321 -11.71 18.93 -20.76
CA ALA A 321 -11.45 18.70 -19.34
C ALA A 321 -12.70 18.73 -18.44
N VAL A 322 -13.70 19.55 -18.76
CA VAL A 322 -14.96 19.64 -17.99
C VAL A 322 -15.75 18.34 -18.06
N LEU A 323 -15.89 17.77 -19.25
CA LEU A 323 -16.62 16.52 -19.45
C LEU A 323 -15.92 15.36 -18.76
N GLU A 324 -14.59 15.24 -18.89
CA GLU A 324 -13.84 14.19 -18.20
C GLU A 324 -13.91 14.31 -16.68
N ARG A 325 -13.94 15.54 -16.13
CA ARG A 325 -14.12 15.74 -14.69
C ARG A 325 -15.47 15.22 -14.20
N ARG A 326 -16.53 15.44 -14.99
CA ARG A 326 -17.89 14.96 -14.67
C ARG A 326 -17.99 13.45 -14.83
N LEU A 327 -17.48 12.90 -15.94
CA LEU A 327 -17.45 11.46 -16.19
C LEU A 327 -16.62 10.72 -15.13
N GLY A 328 -15.45 11.24 -14.77
CA GLY A 328 -14.60 10.66 -13.73
C GLY A 328 -15.28 10.61 -12.36
N LEU A 329 -16.01 11.68 -11.97
CA LEU A 329 -16.81 11.65 -10.74
C LEU A 329 -17.97 10.65 -10.81
N ALA A 330 -18.70 10.64 -11.92
CA ALA A 330 -19.80 9.72 -12.13
C ALA A 330 -19.31 8.26 -12.09
N ALA A 331 -18.15 7.97 -12.70
CA ALA A 331 -17.52 6.66 -12.67
C ALA A 331 -17.09 6.24 -11.26
N LEU A 332 -16.52 7.16 -10.45
CA LEU A 332 -16.20 6.88 -9.05
C LEU A 332 -17.45 6.61 -8.21
N ALA A 333 -18.50 7.41 -8.37
CA ALA A 333 -19.77 7.21 -7.69
C ALA A 333 -20.39 5.85 -8.08
N ALA A 334 -20.40 5.53 -9.37
CA ALA A 334 -20.88 4.25 -9.89
C ALA A 334 -20.08 3.07 -9.31
N LEU A 335 -18.74 3.17 -9.28
CA LEU A 335 -17.88 2.15 -8.66
C LEU A 335 -18.18 1.96 -7.17
N LEU A 336 -18.40 3.04 -6.42
CA LEU A 336 -18.75 2.93 -5.00
C LEU A 336 -20.08 2.20 -4.80
N VAL A 337 -21.10 2.52 -5.60
CA VAL A 337 -22.38 1.78 -5.57
C VAL A 337 -22.16 0.31 -5.92
N GLN A 338 -21.37 0.01 -6.96
CA GLN A 338 -21.05 -1.35 -7.36
C GLN A 338 -20.38 -2.16 -6.24
N LEU A 339 -19.45 -1.54 -5.51
CA LEU A 339 -18.76 -2.19 -4.39
C LEU A 339 -19.68 -2.42 -3.20
N ILE A 340 -20.59 -1.48 -2.91
CA ILE A 340 -21.63 -1.68 -1.88
C ILE A 340 -22.52 -2.86 -2.25
N LEU A 341 -23.03 -2.90 -3.49
CA LEU A 341 -23.85 -4.02 -3.97
C LEU A 341 -23.08 -5.34 -3.93
N GLY A 342 -21.80 -5.34 -4.29
CA GLY A 342 -20.95 -6.53 -4.22
C GLY A 342 -20.69 -7.01 -2.79
N ALA A 343 -20.51 -6.08 -1.84
CA ALA A 343 -20.36 -6.41 -0.43
C ALA A 343 -21.66 -6.95 0.17
N VAL A 344 -22.81 -6.36 -0.15
CA VAL A 344 -24.13 -6.89 0.23
C VAL A 344 -24.30 -8.29 -0.33
N LEU A 345 -24.10 -8.50 -1.63
CA LEU A 345 -24.20 -9.82 -2.27
C LEU A 345 -23.31 -10.87 -1.58
N ARG A 346 -22.06 -10.54 -1.29
CA ARG A 346 -21.13 -11.49 -0.65
C ARG A 346 -21.55 -11.88 0.76
N HIS A 347 -22.18 -10.96 1.50
CA HIS A 347 -22.53 -11.17 2.90
C HIS A 347 -23.96 -11.68 3.12
N THR A 348 -24.89 -11.37 2.22
CA THR A 348 -26.33 -11.70 2.37
C THR A 348 -26.86 -12.64 1.30
N ALA A 349 -26.05 -12.97 0.28
CA ALA A 349 -26.47 -13.66 -0.94
C ALA A 349 -27.58 -12.94 -1.76
N TRP A 350 -27.94 -11.71 -1.38
CA TRP A 350 -28.96 -10.90 -2.06
C TRP A 350 -28.34 -9.83 -2.96
N GLY A 351 -29.05 -9.45 -4.03
CA GLY A 351 -28.66 -8.31 -4.85
C GLY A 351 -27.82 -8.65 -6.07
N LEU A 352 -27.83 -9.91 -6.52
CA LEU A 352 -27.14 -10.36 -7.72
C LEU A 352 -27.53 -9.55 -8.96
N TRP A 353 -28.84 -9.41 -9.24
CA TRP A 353 -29.34 -8.68 -10.40
C TRP A 353 -29.00 -7.18 -10.34
N PRO A 354 -29.24 -6.45 -9.23
CA PRO A 354 -28.74 -5.09 -9.06
C PRO A 354 -27.22 -4.97 -9.29
N HIS A 355 -26.42 -5.90 -8.78
CA HIS A 355 -24.98 -5.90 -8.95
C HIS A 355 -24.56 -6.08 -10.42
N ILE A 356 -25.22 -6.96 -11.17
CA ILE A 356 -24.97 -7.16 -12.60
C ILE A 356 -25.38 -5.93 -13.41
N ALA A 357 -26.57 -5.36 -13.13
CA ALA A 357 -27.05 -4.17 -13.82
C ALA A 357 -26.12 -2.97 -13.60
N MET A 358 -25.71 -2.75 -12.35
CA MET A 358 -24.79 -1.68 -11.99
C MET A 358 -23.38 -1.91 -12.55
N ALA A 359 -22.94 -3.15 -12.73
CA ALA A 359 -21.70 -3.47 -13.43
C ALA A 359 -21.72 -2.94 -14.87
N GLY A 360 -22.86 -3.02 -15.56
CA GLY A 360 -23.05 -2.43 -16.89
C GLY A 360 -22.89 -0.91 -16.88
N VAL A 361 -23.45 -0.23 -15.89
CA VAL A 361 -23.27 1.23 -15.71
C VAL A 361 -21.80 1.59 -15.45
N VAL A 362 -21.11 0.83 -14.60
CA VAL A 362 -19.67 1.01 -14.36
C VAL A 362 -18.87 0.81 -15.64
N LEU A 363 -19.16 -0.25 -16.41
CA LEU A 363 -18.46 -0.55 -17.66
C LEU A 363 -18.56 0.62 -18.65
N LEU A 364 -19.76 1.19 -18.79
CA LEU A 364 -19.99 2.33 -19.68
C LEU A 364 -19.33 3.62 -19.14
N ALA A 365 -19.58 3.98 -17.88
CA ALA A 365 -19.10 5.26 -17.32
C ALA A 365 -17.57 5.28 -17.15
N LEU A 366 -17.00 4.24 -16.53
CA LEU A 366 -15.55 4.13 -16.32
C LEU A 366 -14.83 3.84 -17.63
N GLY A 367 -15.38 2.98 -18.49
CA GLY A 367 -14.83 2.68 -19.81
C GLY A 367 -14.75 3.94 -20.68
N ALA A 368 -15.82 4.72 -20.76
CA ALA A 368 -15.82 5.99 -21.49
C ALA A 368 -14.80 6.98 -20.93
N PHE A 369 -14.74 7.15 -19.59
CA PHE A 369 -13.77 8.03 -18.96
C PHE A 369 -12.32 7.60 -19.24
N ALA A 370 -12.01 6.32 -19.09
CA ALA A 370 -10.67 5.79 -19.25
C ALA A 370 -10.21 5.75 -20.72
N LEU A 371 -11.11 5.41 -21.67
CA LEU A 371 -10.85 5.52 -23.11
C LEU A 371 -10.54 6.95 -23.53
N ARG A 372 -11.30 7.93 -23.02
CA ARG A 372 -11.05 9.35 -23.28
C ARG A 372 -9.72 9.81 -22.69
N CYS A 373 -9.39 9.38 -21.46
CA CYS A 373 -8.09 9.66 -20.86
C CYS A 373 -6.94 9.07 -21.66
N TRP A 374 -7.12 7.86 -22.22
CA TRP A 374 -6.12 7.21 -23.06
C TRP A 374 -5.93 7.91 -24.41
N GLY A 375 -7.02 8.29 -25.09
CA GLY A 375 -6.97 8.83 -26.45
C GLY A 375 -6.81 10.36 -26.58
N ILE A 376 -7.31 11.15 -25.63
CA ILE A 376 -7.27 12.63 -25.75
C ILE A 376 -5.97 13.21 -25.17
N TYR A 377 -5.43 12.57 -24.13
CA TYR A 377 -4.33 13.11 -23.33
C TYR A 377 -2.98 12.51 -23.73
N GLU A 378 -2.74 12.28 -25.03
CA GLU A 378 -1.47 11.74 -25.53
C GLU A 378 -0.26 12.59 -25.11
N GLN A 379 -0.45 13.91 -25.01
CA GLN A 379 0.57 14.85 -24.54
C GLN A 379 0.88 14.73 -23.03
N HIS A 380 0.01 14.03 -22.27
CA HIS A 380 0.21 13.72 -20.86
C HIS A 380 0.34 12.20 -20.67
N PRO A 381 1.54 11.62 -20.88
CA PRO A 381 1.72 10.17 -20.91
C PRO A 381 1.31 9.47 -19.62
N VAL A 382 1.33 10.17 -18.48
CA VAL A 382 0.86 9.64 -17.19
C VAL A 382 -0.66 9.44 -17.19
N ILE A 383 -1.44 10.40 -17.72
CA ILE A 383 -2.91 10.26 -17.83
C ILE A 383 -3.24 9.15 -18.81
N ALA A 384 -2.61 9.15 -19.99
CA ALA A 384 -2.87 8.16 -21.02
C ALA A 384 -2.56 6.72 -20.55
N ARG A 385 -1.40 6.53 -19.89
CA ARG A 385 -1.02 5.23 -19.30
C ARG A 385 -1.98 4.79 -18.21
N MET A 386 -2.38 5.70 -17.32
CA MET A 386 -3.35 5.37 -16.28
C MET A 386 -4.74 5.06 -16.85
N GLY A 387 -5.14 5.72 -17.94
CA GLY A 387 -6.34 5.35 -18.71
C GLY A 387 -6.27 3.92 -19.24
N ALA A 388 -5.18 3.55 -19.89
CA ALA A 388 -4.95 2.18 -20.37
C ALA A 388 -4.92 1.15 -19.23
N VAL A 389 -4.28 1.47 -18.10
CA VAL A 389 -4.27 0.60 -16.90
C VAL A 389 -5.68 0.39 -16.37
N VAL A 390 -6.48 1.46 -16.23
CA VAL A 390 -7.86 1.36 -15.76
C VAL A 390 -8.72 0.54 -16.73
N LEU A 391 -8.52 0.66 -18.05
CA LEU A 391 -9.21 -0.18 -19.03
C LEU A 391 -8.84 -1.65 -18.91
N GLY A 392 -7.55 -1.96 -18.76
CA GLY A 392 -7.08 -3.33 -18.55
C GLY A 392 -7.69 -3.93 -17.28
N LEU A 393 -7.64 -3.19 -16.17
CA LEU A 393 -8.22 -3.60 -14.89
C LEU A 393 -9.75 -3.79 -14.99
N LEU A 394 -10.46 -2.91 -15.69
CA LEU A 394 -11.91 -3.02 -15.92
C LEU A 394 -12.26 -4.26 -16.73
N GLY A 395 -11.49 -4.54 -17.81
CA GLY A 395 -11.66 -5.76 -18.61
C GLY A 395 -11.41 -7.03 -17.78
N THR A 396 -10.32 -7.07 -17.02
CA THR A 396 -10.04 -8.20 -16.11
C THR A 396 -11.11 -8.34 -15.03
N GLN A 397 -11.61 -7.23 -14.47
CA GLN A 397 -12.68 -7.24 -13.46
C GLN A 397 -13.99 -7.81 -14.02
N PHE A 398 -14.32 -7.48 -15.27
CA PHE A 398 -15.48 -8.04 -15.94
C PHE A 398 -15.34 -9.56 -16.14
N LEU A 399 -14.18 -10.03 -16.61
CA LEU A 399 -13.90 -11.46 -16.78
C LEU A 399 -13.95 -12.21 -15.44
N LEU A 400 -13.34 -11.66 -14.39
CA LEU A 400 -13.44 -12.21 -13.04
C LEU A 400 -14.87 -12.19 -12.50
N GLY A 401 -15.67 -11.18 -12.83
CA GLY A 401 -17.07 -11.08 -12.43
C GLY A 401 -17.92 -12.17 -13.09
N PHE A 402 -17.67 -12.45 -14.37
CA PHE A 402 -18.30 -13.57 -15.06
C PHE A 402 -17.88 -14.92 -14.47
N ALA A 403 -16.59 -15.12 -14.20
CA ALA A 403 -16.10 -16.33 -13.55
C ALA A 403 -16.69 -16.51 -12.13
N ALA A 404 -16.83 -15.42 -11.37
CA ALA A 404 -17.47 -15.42 -10.06
C ALA A 404 -18.96 -15.76 -10.15
N LEU A 405 -19.67 -15.25 -11.16
CA LEU A 405 -21.07 -15.60 -11.41
C LEU A 405 -21.21 -17.11 -11.66
N VAL A 406 -20.37 -17.68 -12.51
CA VAL A 406 -20.35 -19.14 -12.76
C VAL A 406 -20.10 -19.91 -11.47
N ALA A 407 -19.12 -19.47 -10.65
CA ALA A 407 -18.81 -20.13 -9.39
C ALA A 407 -19.95 -20.07 -8.35
N VAL A 408 -20.69 -18.94 -8.30
CA VAL A 408 -21.86 -18.77 -7.41
C VAL A 408 -23.03 -19.63 -7.89
N LEU A 409 -23.27 -19.70 -9.19
CA LEU A 409 -24.32 -20.55 -9.75
C LEU A 409 -24.00 -22.06 -9.56
N ASP A 410 -22.75 -22.48 -9.76
CA ASP A 410 -22.32 -23.86 -9.50
C ASP A 410 -22.47 -24.24 -8.02
N GLU A 411 -22.05 -23.38 -7.10
CA GLU A 411 -22.21 -23.59 -5.65
C GLU A 411 -23.70 -23.78 -5.29
N SER A 412 -24.59 -22.93 -5.81
CA SER A 412 -26.02 -23.03 -5.54
C SER A 412 -26.62 -24.39 -5.95
N SER A 413 -26.01 -25.05 -6.94
CA SER A 413 -26.41 -26.38 -7.41
C SER A 413 -25.78 -27.53 -6.61
N ARG A 414 -24.53 -27.39 -6.16
CA ARG A 414 -23.73 -28.45 -5.53
C ARG A 414 -23.66 -28.40 -4.00
N GLN A 415 -24.11 -27.29 -3.39
CA GLN A 415 -24.06 -27.05 -1.94
C GLN A 415 -22.67 -27.28 -1.30
N THR A 416 -21.59 -27.04 -2.05
CA THR A 416 -20.20 -27.26 -1.59
C THR A 416 -19.30 -26.07 -1.94
N ILE A 417 -18.57 -25.56 -0.95
CA ILE A 417 -17.61 -24.46 -1.12
C ILE A 417 -16.27 -25.04 -1.57
N THR A 418 -15.85 -24.71 -2.80
CA THR A 418 -14.56 -25.14 -3.34
C THR A 418 -13.49 -24.06 -3.18
N ALA A 419 -12.22 -24.46 -3.12
CA ALA A 419 -11.11 -23.52 -3.10
C ALA A 419 -11.09 -22.60 -4.35
N ALA A 420 -11.52 -23.13 -5.50
CA ALA A 420 -11.64 -22.35 -6.74
C ALA A 420 -12.72 -21.26 -6.63
N HIS A 421 -13.88 -21.59 -6.06
CA HIS A 421 -14.92 -20.60 -5.76
C HIS A 421 -14.36 -19.46 -4.89
N VAL A 422 -13.73 -19.80 -3.76
CA VAL A 422 -13.18 -18.79 -2.83
C VAL A 422 -12.10 -17.95 -3.50
N ALA A 423 -11.23 -18.57 -4.29
CA ALA A 423 -10.18 -17.87 -5.02
C ALA A 423 -10.76 -16.85 -6.02
N VAL A 424 -11.68 -17.27 -6.89
CA VAL A 424 -12.25 -16.39 -7.94
C VAL A 424 -13.04 -15.24 -7.33
N THR A 425 -13.91 -15.51 -6.36
CA THR A 425 -14.71 -14.46 -5.71
C THR A 425 -13.85 -13.50 -4.89
N THR A 426 -12.75 -13.98 -4.29
CA THR A 426 -11.78 -13.13 -3.59
C THR A 426 -10.96 -12.29 -4.55
N LEU A 427 -10.50 -12.86 -5.67
CA LEU A 427 -9.77 -12.13 -6.71
C LEU A 427 -10.66 -11.04 -7.33
N HIS A 428 -11.92 -11.35 -7.61
CA HIS A 428 -12.89 -10.37 -8.11
C HIS A 428 -13.09 -9.21 -7.12
N GLN A 429 -13.18 -9.50 -5.82
CA GLN A 429 -13.32 -8.49 -4.78
C GLN A 429 -12.04 -7.64 -4.63
N ALA A 430 -10.87 -8.27 -4.57
CA ALA A 430 -9.60 -7.57 -4.43
C ALA A 430 -9.27 -6.70 -5.66
N LEU A 431 -9.52 -7.21 -6.87
CA LEU A 431 -9.33 -6.44 -8.10
C LEU A 431 -10.33 -5.27 -8.21
N GLY A 432 -11.57 -5.43 -7.71
CA GLY A 432 -12.51 -4.33 -7.57
C GLY A 432 -11.97 -3.18 -6.71
N ALA A 433 -11.30 -3.51 -5.59
CA ALA A 433 -10.63 -2.52 -4.74
C ALA A 433 -9.46 -1.82 -5.46
N VAL A 434 -8.66 -2.58 -6.20
CA VAL A 434 -7.57 -2.05 -7.04
C VAL A 434 -8.11 -1.12 -8.12
N LEU A 435 -9.21 -1.49 -8.78
CA LEU A 435 -9.88 -0.70 -9.81
C LEU A 435 -10.37 0.63 -9.24
N LEU A 436 -10.95 0.64 -8.04
CA LEU A 436 -11.34 1.88 -7.35
C LEU A 436 -10.12 2.79 -7.10
N ALA A 437 -9.03 2.24 -6.56
CA ALA A 437 -7.81 3.00 -6.29
C ALA A 437 -7.18 3.57 -7.57
N ALA A 438 -7.14 2.78 -8.65
CA ALA A 438 -6.62 3.19 -9.95
C ALA A 438 -7.51 4.25 -10.63
N ALA A 439 -8.84 4.10 -10.54
CA ALA A 439 -9.80 5.08 -11.04
C ALA A 439 -9.67 6.41 -10.27
N ALA A 440 -9.54 6.36 -8.94
CA ALA A 440 -9.31 7.55 -8.12
C ALA A 440 -8.01 8.25 -8.51
N ALA A 441 -6.93 7.49 -8.69
CA ALA A 441 -5.65 8.01 -9.17
C ALA A 441 -5.77 8.70 -10.53
N LEU A 442 -6.47 8.07 -11.49
CA LEU A 442 -6.71 8.64 -12.81
C LEU A 442 -7.52 9.94 -12.74
N VAL A 443 -8.59 9.98 -11.92
CA VAL A 443 -9.39 11.20 -11.69
C VAL A 443 -8.57 12.32 -11.08
N LEU A 444 -7.73 12.01 -10.09
CA LEU A 444 -6.84 13.00 -9.46
C LEU A 444 -5.82 13.56 -10.46
N LEU A 445 -5.17 12.69 -11.22
CA LEU A 445 -4.19 13.08 -12.23
C LEU A 445 -4.84 13.90 -13.35
N GLN A 446 -5.99 13.46 -13.86
CA GLN A 446 -6.76 14.20 -14.86
C GLN A 446 -7.15 15.58 -14.34
N ARG A 447 -7.68 15.70 -13.13
CA ARG A 447 -8.06 16.99 -12.54
C ARG A 447 -6.90 17.94 -12.35
N ARG A 448 -5.75 17.40 -11.93
CA ARG A 448 -4.55 18.19 -11.66
C ARG A 448 -3.90 18.67 -12.96
N LEU A 449 -3.80 17.80 -13.96
CA LEU A 449 -3.04 18.06 -15.19
C LEU A 449 -3.88 18.68 -16.32
N ALA A 450 -5.20 18.44 -16.35
CA ALA A 450 -6.09 19.02 -17.33
C ALA A 450 -6.76 20.28 -16.77
N ARG A 451 -6.32 21.46 -17.21
CA ARG A 451 -7.00 22.74 -16.94
C ARG A 451 -8.15 22.92 -17.93
N VAL A 452 -9.23 23.52 -17.46
CA VAL A 452 -10.31 23.98 -18.35
C VAL A 452 -9.75 25.15 -19.15
N SER A 453 -9.83 25.04 -20.48
CA SER A 453 -9.42 26.08 -21.43
C SER A 453 -10.35 27.28 -21.40
#